data_AF-A0A9D4HWM8-F1
#
_entry.id   AF-A0A9D4HWM8-F1
#
_cell.length_a   1.000
_cell.length_b   1.000
_cell.length_c   1.000
_cell.angle_alpha   90.00
_cell.angle_beta   90.00
_cell.angle_gamma   90.00
#
_symmetry.space_group_name_H-M   'P 1'
#
loop_
_entity.id
_entity.type
_entity.pdbx_description
1 polymer ?
#
loop_
_entity_poly.entity_id
_entity_poly.type
_entity_poly.pdbx_seq_one_letter_code
_entity_poly.pdbx_strand_id
1 'polypeptide(L)'
;MNTSLCRLELAYRGVTKNQPIIQKCELLLLNLYLFYKYNPLKRAILKSYFESLGEPPIVPRRVGGTRWQPHTKKALEHLLKGYKAIVQHLEQ
;
A
#
# COMPACT_ATOMS: atom_id res chain seq x y z
N MET A 1 14.17 -20.33 -16.94
CA MET A 1 13.33 -19.59 -15.95
C MET A 1 13.71 -20.06 -14.56
N ASN A 2 14.12 -19.16 -13.65
CA ASN A 2 14.59 -19.52 -12.31
C ASN A 2 13.43 -20.07 -11.44
N THR A 3 13.32 -21.39 -11.36
CA THR A 3 12.27 -22.13 -10.63
C THR A 3 12.41 -22.02 -9.10
N SER A 4 13.61 -21.76 -8.59
CA SER A 4 13.90 -21.62 -7.16
C SER A 4 13.29 -20.37 -6.53
N LEU A 5 13.31 -19.23 -7.23
CA LEU A 5 12.79 -17.95 -6.71
C LEU A 5 11.28 -17.99 -6.50
N CYS A 6 10.55 -18.61 -7.43
CA CYS A 6 9.10 -18.80 -7.34
C CYS A 6 8.72 -19.72 -6.16
N ARG A 7 9.50 -20.78 -5.91
CA ARG A 7 9.27 -21.68 -4.78
C ARG A 7 9.48 -20.99 -3.43
N LEU A 8 10.51 -20.15 -3.31
CA LEU A 8 10.75 -19.36 -2.10
C LEU A 8 9.62 -18.36 -1.86
N GLU A 9 9.17 -17.64 -2.90
CA GLU A 9 8.07 -16.69 -2.78
C GLU A 9 6.77 -17.37 -2.32
N LEU A 10 6.48 -18.57 -2.85
CA LEU A 10 5.31 -19.37 -2.45
C LEU A 10 5.44 -19.91 -1.02
N ALA A 11 6.61 -20.43 -0.62
CA ALA A 11 6.86 -20.89 0.74
C ALA A 11 6.71 -19.74 1.74
N TYR A 12 7.29 -18.59 1.43
CA TYR A 12 7.15 -17.36 2.21
C TYR A 12 5.68 -16.95 2.32
N ARG A 13 4.94 -16.97 1.22
CA ARG A 13 3.50 -16.68 1.20
C ARG A 13 2.71 -17.65 2.08
N GLY A 14 3.06 -18.93 2.08
CA GLY A 14 2.39 -19.96 2.88
C GLY A 14 2.48 -19.70 4.38
N VAL A 15 3.67 -19.30 4.86
CA VAL A 15 3.90 -18.98 6.28
C VAL A 15 3.24 -17.65 6.65
N THR A 16 3.42 -16.63 5.81
CA THR A 16 2.98 -15.26 6.12
C THR A 16 1.48 -15.08 6.10
N LYS A 17 0.75 -15.80 5.23
CA LYS A 17 -0.72 -15.75 5.17
C LYS A 17 -1.39 -16.11 6.50
N ASN A 18 -0.78 -16.97 7.30
CA ASN A 18 -1.38 -17.42 8.57
C ASN A 18 -1.03 -16.51 9.74
N GLN A 19 -0.18 -15.50 9.53
CA GLN A 19 0.20 -14.57 10.59
C GLN A 19 -0.84 -13.45 10.69
N PRO A 20 -1.51 -13.28 11.85
CA PRO A 20 -2.59 -12.30 12.00
C PRO A 20 -2.09 -10.86 11.83
N ILE A 21 -0.84 -10.58 12.20
CA ILE A 21 -0.22 -9.26 12.01
C ILE A 21 -0.10 -8.90 10.51
N ILE A 22 0.25 -9.87 9.68
CA ILE A 22 0.41 -9.66 8.24
C ILE A 22 -0.95 -9.43 7.60
N GLN A 23 -1.96 -10.21 7.98
CA GLN A 23 -3.34 -10.01 7.52
C GLN A 23 -3.86 -8.62 7.88
N LYS A 24 -3.63 -8.16 9.12
CA LYS A 24 -4.02 -6.80 9.55
C LYS A 24 -3.31 -5.72 8.73
N CYS A 25 -2.00 -5.86 8.50
CA CYS A 25 -1.24 -4.93 7.67
C CYS A 25 -1.75 -4.89 6.22
N GLU A 26 -2.01 -6.05 5.60
CA GLU A 26 -2.57 -6.12 4.24
C GLU A 26 -3.97 -5.51 4.18
N LEU A 27 -4.80 -5.76 5.18
CA LEU A 27 -6.15 -5.18 5.27
C LEU A 27 -6.10 -3.66 5.42
N LEU A 28 -5.19 -3.12 6.24
CA LEU A 28 -4.98 -1.69 6.39
C LEU A 28 -4.60 -1.04 5.06
N LEU A 29 -3.60 -1.61 4.37
CA LEU A 29 -3.14 -1.11 3.07
C LEU A 29 -4.24 -1.19 2.00
N LEU A 30 -5.03 -2.28 2.02
CA LEU A 30 -6.16 -2.44 1.11
C LEU A 30 -7.23 -1.38 1.38
N ASN A 31 -7.65 -1.20 2.63
CA ASN A 31 -8.67 -0.23 3.00
C ASN A 31 -8.23 1.19 2.66
N LEU A 32 -6.97 1.53 2.91
CA LEU A 32 -6.39 2.82 2.52
C LEU A 32 -6.43 3.01 1.00
N TYR A 33 -6.06 1.99 0.23
CA TYR A 33 -6.19 2.04 -1.22
C TYR A 33 -7.64 2.26 -1.68
N LEU A 34 -8.60 1.51 -1.12
CA LEU A 34 -10.02 1.63 -1.49
C LEU A 34 -10.57 3.02 -1.13
N PHE A 35 -10.18 3.56 0.02
CA PHE A 35 -10.58 4.89 0.49
C PHE A 35 -10.26 6.00 -0.53
N TYR A 36 -9.06 5.98 -1.14
CA TYR A 36 -8.67 6.95 -2.17
C TYR A 36 -9.03 6.54 -3.60
N LYS A 37 -9.26 5.24 -3.86
CA LYS A 37 -9.63 4.76 -5.20
C LYS A 37 -11.02 5.26 -5.59
N TYR A 38 -12.01 5.02 -4.73
CA TYR A 38 -13.42 5.25 -5.04
C TYR A 38 -13.83 6.72 -4.98
N ASN A 39 -13.06 7.57 -4.30
CA ASN A 39 -13.40 8.98 -4.16
C ASN A 39 -12.34 9.87 -4.85
N PRO A 40 -12.65 10.44 -6.04
CA PRO A 40 -11.72 11.30 -6.77
C PRO A 40 -11.42 12.60 -6.02
N LEU A 41 -12.38 13.13 -5.23
CA LEU A 41 -12.18 14.34 -4.43
C LEU A 41 -11.14 14.11 -3.34
N LYS A 42 -11.27 13.03 -2.55
CA LYS A 42 -10.26 12.65 -1.53
C LYS A 42 -8.87 12.51 -2.11
N ARG A 43 -8.77 11.98 -3.33
CA ARG A 43 -7.50 11.85 -4.03
C ARG A 43 -6.95 13.21 -4.50
N ALA A 44 -7.79 14.13 -4.94
CA ALA A 44 -7.37 15.48 -5.30
C ALA A 44 -6.88 16.26 -4.07
N ILE A 45 -7.62 16.17 -2.96
CA ILE A 45 -7.25 16.79 -1.69
C ILE A 45 -5.92 16.21 -1.18
N LEU A 46 -5.75 14.87 -1.20
CA LEU A 46 -4.47 14.26 -0.85
C LEU A 46 -3.31 14.82 -1.69
N LYS A 47 -3.49 15.02 -3.00
CA LYS A 47 -2.46 15.63 -3.85
C LYS A 47 -2.13 17.06 -3.42
N SER A 48 -3.12 17.87 -3.05
CA SER A 48 -2.84 19.21 -2.52
C SER A 48 -2.05 19.20 -1.20
N TYR A 49 -2.21 18.15 -0.37
CA TYR A 49 -1.37 17.94 0.82
C TYR A 49 0.08 17.62 0.47
N PHE A 50 0.33 16.84 -0.57
CA PHE A 50 1.70 16.61 -1.04
C PHE A 50 2.32 17.88 -1.59
N GLU A 51 1.56 18.66 -2.36
CA GLU A 51 2.01 19.94 -2.92
C GLU A 51 2.35 20.96 -1.83
N SER A 52 1.54 21.04 -0.76
CA SER A 52 1.82 21.95 0.37
C SER A 52 3.06 21.55 1.17
N LEU A 53 3.43 20.27 1.16
CA LEU A 53 4.66 19.75 1.77
C LEU A 53 5.88 19.84 0.83
N GLY A 54 5.69 20.26 -0.43
CA GLY A 54 6.75 20.28 -1.44
C GLY A 54 7.21 18.88 -1.87
N GLU A 55 6.40 17.85 -1.62
CA GLU A 55 6.70 16.46 -1.93
C GLU A 55 5.97 16.00 -3.21
N PRO A 56 6.53 15.05 -3.98
CA PRO A 56 5.84 14.51 -5.14
C PRO A 56 4.56 13.74 -4.70
N PRO A 57 3.43 13.91 -5.39
CA PRO A 57 2.17 13.29 -4.98
C PRO A 57 2.21 11.76 -5.08
N ILE A 58 1.98 11.08 -3.96
CA ILE A 58 1.94 9.62 -3.87
C ILE A 58 0.55 9.16 -3.42
N VAL A 59 -0.14 8.40 -4.26
CA VAL A 59 -1.44 7.79 -3.91
C VAL A 59 -1.22 6.35 -3.44
N PRO A 60 -1.91 5.90 -2.37
CA PRO A 60 -1.87 4.51 -1.93
C PRO A 60 -2.17 3.51 -3.06
N ARG A 61 -1.47 2.37 -3.05
CA ARG A 61 -1.53 1.35 -4.11
C ARG A 61 -2.19 0.07 -3.60
N ARG A 62 -2.90 -0.63 -4.50
CA ARG A 62 -3.52 -1.93 -4.21
C ARG A 62 -2.48 -2.98 -3.79
N VAL A 63 -2.79 -3.71 -2.73
CA VAL A 63 -2.10 -4.94 -2.31
C VAL A 63 -2.74 -6.20 -2.90
N GLY A 64 -1.99 -7.31 -2.94
CA GLY A 64 -2.47 -8.62 -3.36
C GLY A 64 -2.30 -8.92 -4.86
N GLY A 65 -3.10 -9.87 -5.39
CA GLY A 65 -3.03 -10.35 -6.78
C GLY A 65 -2.04 -11.49 -7.01
N THR A 66 -1.78 -11.82 -8.28
CA THR A 66 -0.90 -12.93 -8.70
C THR A 66 0.55 -12.72 -8.27
N ARG A 67 1.02 -11.46 -8.25
CA ARG A 67 2.36 -11.06 -7.78
C ARG A 67 2.26 -10.32 -6.46
N TRP A 68 1.79 -11.02 -5.43
CA TRP A 68 1.46 -10.41 -4.14
C TRP A 68 2.65 -9.65 -3.51
N GLN A 69 3.86 -10.22 -3.50
CA GLN A 69 5.03 -9.64 -2.84
C GLN A 69 5.41 -8.25 -3.39
N PRO A 70 5.62 -8.06 -4.71
CA PRO A 70 5.95 -6.74 -5.24
C PRO A 70 4.80 -5.72 -5.09
N HIS A 71 3.54 -6.17 -5.09
CA HIS A 71 2.41 -5.28 -4.83
C HIS A 71 2.38 -4.81 -3.37
N THR A 72 2.59 -5.73 -2.42
CA THR A 72 2.67 -5.40 -0.98
C THR A 72 3.85 -4.48 -0.69
N LYS A 73 5.03 -4.76 -1.26
CA LYS A 73 6.21 -3.89 -1.12
C LYS A 73 5.92 -2.46 -1.63
N LYS A 74 5.36 -2.31 -2.83
CA LYS A 74 5.04 -0.98 -3.37
C LYS A 74 3.98 -0.24 -2.56
N ALA A 75 2.96 -0.96 -2.06
CA ALA A 75 1.94 -0.34 -1.21
C ALA A 75 2.54 0.19 0.10
N LEU A 76 3.45 -0.58 0.72
CA LEU A 76 4.20 -0.15 1.90
C LEU A 76 5.10 1.05 1.60
N GLU A 77 5.85 1.02 0.49
CA GLU A 77 6.70 2.16 0.09
C GLU A 77 5.87 3.43 -0.11
N HIS A 78 4.69 3.32 -0.73
CA HIS A 78 3.79 4.46 -0.91
C HIS A 78 3.25 4.99 0.42
N LEU A 79 2.88 4.10 1.34
CA LEU A 79 2.42 4.48 2.68
C LEU A 79 3.53 5.20 3.45
N LEU A 80 4.74 4.64 3.49
CA LEU A 80 5.86 5.18 4.25
C LEU A 80 6.33 6.53 3.70
N LYS A 81 6.47 6.64 2.37
CA LYS A 81 6.84 7.91 1.73
C LYS A 81 5.75 8.96 1.87
N GLY A 82 4.49 8.56 1.78
CA GLY A 82 3.34 9.45 1.88
C GLY A 82 2.83 9.69 3.30
N TYR A 83 3.51 9.17 4.33
CA TYR A 83 2.95 9.06 5.69
C TYR A 83 2.45 10.40 6.22
N LYS A 84 3.26 11.46 6.09
CA LYS A 84 2.90 12.81 6.57
C LYS A 84 1.64 13.34 5.90
N ALA A 85 1.60 13.35 4.57
CA ALA A 85 0.46 13.85 3.80
C ALA A 85 -0.81 13.02 4.03
N ILE A 86 -0.67 11.69 4.15
CA ILE A 86 -1.79 10.78 4.39
C ILE A 86 -2.39 11.02 5.78
N VAL A 87 -1.56 11.09 6.83
CA VAL A 87 -2.02 11.35 8.20
C VAL A 87 -2.68 12.72 8.28
N GLN A 88 -2.05 13.75 7.73
CA GLN A 88 -2.61 15.11 7.73
C GLN A 88 -3.99 15.18 7.05
N HIS A 89 -4.20 14.44 5.95
CA HIS A 89 -5.51 14.34 5.30
C HIS A 89 -6.53 13.53 6.13
N LEU A 90 -6.10 12.54 6.90
CA LEU A 90 -6.98 11.69 7.70
C LEU A 90 -7.40 12.32 9.04
N GLU A 91 -6.63 13.29 9.54
CA GLU A 91 -6.92 14.02 10.79
C GLU A 91 -7.84 15.23 10.60
N GLN A 92 -8.30 15.49 9.36
CA GLN A 92 -9.34 16.48 9.05
C GLN A 92 -10.74 15.94 9.27
#